data_AF-A0A511M7H7-F1
#
_entry.id   AF-A0A511M7H7-F1
#
_cell.length_a   1.000
_cell.length_b   1.000
_cell.length_c   1.000
_cell.angle_alpha   90.00
_cell.angle_beta   90.00
_cell.angle_gamma   90.00
#
_symmetry.space_group_name_H-M   'P 1'
#
loop_
_entity.id
_entity.type
_entity.pdbx_description
1 polymer ?
#
loop_
_entity_poly.entity_id
_entity_poly.type
_entity_poly.pdbx_seq_one_letter_code
_entity_poly.pdbx_strand_id
1 'polypeptide(L)'
;MTENQRRLGGYAATMTLYAIIVAAVALLGRVTDRQLPRGMSARDLITTAAAAHKLSRTVTKAAVTRPVRAPFTEETDTGGPGEVMEQPKEDAGIRHSFGELLSCPFCFDVWAVTALTIGHVFAPRATRLVADGMTALAGADFLHLAYAKAQQLAEG
;
A
#
# COMPACT_ATOMS: atom_id res chain seq x y z
N MET A 1 -13.20 12.32 26.98
CA MET A 1 -13.19 12.19 25.51
C MET A 1 -13.35 10.72 25.18
N THR A 2 -14.43 10.32 24.52
CA THR A 2 -14.73 8.90 24.23
C THR A 2 -13.74 8.35 23.19
N GLU A 3 -13.52 7.03 23.16
CA GLU A 3 -12.63 6.37 22.18
C GLU A 3 -12.96 6.77 20.73
N ASN A 4 -14.25 6.91 20.43
CA ASN A 4 -14.74 7.35 19.13
C ASN A 4 -14.27 8.77 18.75
N GLN A 5 -14.23 9.72 19.70
CA GLN A 5 -13.69 11.06 19.44
C GLN A 5 -12.18 11.07 19.18
N ARG A 6 -11.40 10.19 19.84
CA ARG A 6 -9.96 10.04 19.56
C ARG A 6 -9.70 9.47 18.17
N ARG A 7 -10.46 8.47 17.74
CA ARG A 7 -10.39 7.90 16.37
C ARG A 7 -10.73 8.93 15.30
N LEU A 8 -11.80 9.71 15.49
CA LEU A 8 -12.21 10.78 14.56
C LEU A 8 -11.14 11.86 14.39
N GLY A 9 -10.47 12.26 15.47
CA GLY A 9 -9.36 13.23 15.40
C GLY A 9 -8.16 12.72 14.60
N GLY A 10 -7.79 11.45 14.78
CA GLY A 10 -6.73 10.80 14.01
C GLY A 10 -7.04 10.74 12.52
N TYR A 11 -8.25 10.32 12.15
CA TYR A 11 -8.66 10.27 10.74
C TYR A 11 -8.77 11.66 10.12
N ALA A 12 -9.27 12.66 10.83
CA ALA A 12 -9.29 14.04 10.35
C ALA A 12 -7.88 14.58 10.08
N ALA A 13 -6.91 14.29 10.96
CA ALA A 13 -5.52 14.67 10.76
C ALA A 13 -4.91 13.98 9.52
N THR A 14 -5.12 12.67 9.37
CA THR A 14 -4.64 11.91 8.20
C THR A 14 -5.26 12.39 6.90
N MET A 15 -6.58 12.67 6.88
CA MET A 15 -7.25 13.24 5.72
C MET A 15 -6.73 14.63 5.36
N THR A 16 -6.48 15.47 6.36
CA THR A 16 -5.92 16.81 6.15
C THR A 16 -4.51 16.72 5.58
N LEU A 17 -3.66 15.87 6.14
CA LEU A 17 -2.32 15.62 5.62
C LEU A 17 -2.36 15.11 4.18
N TYR A 18 -3.22 14.13 3.90
CA TYR A 18 -3.40 13.60 2.56
C TYR A 18 -3.84 14.69 1.56
N ALA A 19 -4.83 15.52 1.92
CA ALA A 19 -5.29 16.62 1.09
C ALA A 19 -4.18 17.66 0.83
N ILE A 20 -3.40 18.00 1.85
CA ILE A 20 -2.24 18.92 1.72
C ILE A 20 -1.22 18.34 0.74
N ILE A 21 -0.86 17.07 0.86
CA ILE A 21 0.12 16.42 -0.02
C ILE A 21 -0.39 16.41 -1.46
N VAL A 22 -1.63 15.99 -1.70
CA VAL A 22 -2.23 15.97 -3.04
C VAL A 22 -2.29 17.38 -3.64
N ALA A 23 -2.71 18.38 -2.86
CA ALA A 23 -2.77 19.77 -3.31
C ALA A 23 -1.38 20.33 -3.64
N ALA A 24 -0.38 20.07 -2.79
CA ALA A 24 1.00 20.50 -3.00
C ALA A 24 1.59 19.87 -4.27
N VAL A 25 1.34 18.59 -4.51
CA VAL A 25 1.84 17.89 -5.71
C VAL A 25 1.11 18.35 -6.96
N ALA A 26 -0.20 18.60 -6.88
CA ALA A 26 -0.96 19.17 -8.00
C ALA A 26 -0.47 20.59 -8.35
N LEU A 27 -0.18 21.42 -7.34
CA LEU A 27 0.41 22.73 -7.55
C LEU A 27 1.82 22.62 -8.14
N LEU A 28 2.66 21.73 -7.61
CA LEU A 28 3.99 21.47 -8.13
C LEU A 28 3.96 21.05 -9.60
N GLY A 29 3.02 20.16 -9.96
CA GLY A 29 2.81 19.74 -11.35
C GLY A 29 2.46 20.92 -12.27
N ARG A 30 1.61 21.84 -11.79
CA ARG A 30 1.26 23.06 -12.54
C ARG A 30 2.44 24.01 -12.70
N VAL A 31 3.20 24.28 -11.64
CA VAL A 31 4.33 25.24 -11.72
C VAL A 31 5.55 24.68 -12.46
N THR A 32 5.68 23.35 -12.55
CA THR A 32 6.74 22.68 -13.31
C THR A 32 6.35 22.32 -14.74
N ASP A 33 5.19 22.82 -15.20
CA ASP A 33 4.61 22.59 -16.53
C ASP A 33 4.58 21.10 -16.94
N ARG A 34 4.31 20.23 -15.96
CA ARG A 34 4.22 18.79 -16.20
C ARG A 34 2.91 18.50 -16.90
N GLN A 35 3.00 17.95 -18.11
CA GLN A 35 1.85 17.50 -18.86
C GLN A 35 1.18 16.33 -18.13
N LEU A 36 0.02 16.59 -17.54
CA LEU A 36 -0.82 15.55 -16.97
C LEU A 36 -1.44 14.73 -18.12
N PRO A 37 -1.32 13.40 -18.11
CA PRO A 37 -1.99 12.57 -19.10
C PRO A 37 -3.51 12.77 -18.97
N ARG A 38 -4.24 12.75 -20.10
CA ARG A 38 -5.71 12.89 -20.11
C ARG A 38 -6.41 11.80 -19.29
N GLY A 39 -5.75 10.66 -19.14
CA GLY A 39 -6.20 9.51 -18.37
C GLY A 39 -5.19 8.39 -18.47
N MET A 40 -5.28 7.41 -17.58
CA MET A 40 -4.48 6.20 -17.67
C MET A 40 -5.07 5.25 -18.71
N SER A 41 -4.21 4.55 -19.45
CA SER A 41 -4.68 3.46 -20.31
C SER A 41 -5.23 2.31 -19.45
N ALA A 42 -6.08 1.45 -20.02
CA ALA A 42 -6.58 0.27 -19.31
C ALA A 42 -5.44 -0.62 -18.78
N ARG A 43 -4.36 -0.75 -19.56
CA ARG A 43 -3.15 -1.47 -19.14
C ARG A 43 -2.50 -0.80 -17.93
N ASP A 44 -2.26 0.51 -17.96
CA ASP A 44 -1.64 1.22 -16.84
C ASP A 44 -2.52 1.14 -15.59
N LEU A 45 -3.86 1.17 -15.72
CA LEU A 45 -4.79 0.99 -14.60
C LEU A 45 -4.68 -0.40 -13.97
N ILE A 46 -4.69 -1.45 -14.79
CA ILE A 46 -4.57 -2.85 -14.33
C ILE A 46 -3.21 -3.07 -13.64
N THR A 47 -2.12 -2.64 -14.27
CA THR A 47 -0.77 -2.75 -13.69
C THR A 47 -0.69 -1.97 -12.39
N THR A 48 -1.20 -0.74 -12.33
CA THR A 48 -1.14 0.08 -11.11
C THR A 48 -1.98 -0.52 -9.99
N ALA A 49 -3.16 -1.07 -10.29
CA ALA A 49 -4.00 -1.73 -9.31
C ALA A 49 -3.33 -2.99 -8.74
N ALA A 50 -2.78 -3.86 -9.60
CA ALA A 50 -2.07 -5.06 -9.18
C ALA A 50 -0.80 -4.71 -8.39
N ALA A 51 -0.03 -3.73 -8.86
CA ALA A 51 1.17 -3.23 -8.20
C ALA A 51 0.87 -2.64 -6.83
N ALA A 52 -0.15 -1.79 -6.72
CA ALA A 52 -0.56 -1.19 -5.45
C ALA A 52 -1.00 -2.26 -4.46
N HIS A 53 -1.88 -3.18 -4.88
CA HIS A 53 -2.33 -4.29 -4.05
C HIS A 53 -1.15 -5.11 -3.50
N LYS A 54 -0.21 -5.51 -4.37
CA LYS A 54 0.93 -6.32 -3.96
C LYS A 54 1.92 -5.52 -3.11
N LEU A 55 2.17 -4.26 -3.44
CA LEU A 55 3.02 -3.39 -2.65
C LEU A 55 2.46 -3.22 -1.24
N SER A 56 1.17 -2.92 -1.12
CA SER A 56 0.48 -2.75 0.17
C SER A 56 0.54 -4.01 1.01
N ARG A 57 0.25 -5.19 0.44
CA ARG A 57 0.42 -6.45 1.19
C ARG A 57 1.87 -6.71 1.57
N THR A 58 2.82 -6.42 0.68
CA THR A 58 4.24 -6.62 0.98
C THR A 58 4.69 -5.73 2.12
N VAL A 59 4.31 -4.46 2.13
CA VAL A 59 4.67 -3.54 3.20
C VAL A 59 3.94 -3.87 4.50
N THR A 60 2.66 -4.24 4.44
CA THR A 60 1.80 -4.36 5.64
C THR A 60 1.67 -5.77 6.21
N LYS A 61 2.02 -6.81 5.45
CA LYS A 61 1.83 -8.21 5.86
C LYS A 61 3.07 -9.08 5.72
N ALA A 62 3.96 -8.85 4.76
CA ALA A 62 5.08 -9.76 4.55
C ALA A 62 5.99 -9.85 5.80
N ALA A 63 6.41 -11.06 6.17
CA ALA A 63 7.31 -11.27 7.30
C ALA A 63 8.68 -10.59 7.09
N VAL A 64 9.15 -10.56 5.84
CA VAL A 64 10.44 -9.93 5.46
C VAL A 64 10.48 -8.42 5.68
N THR A 65 9.31 -7.74 5.70
CA THR A 65 9.22 -6.30 5.95
C THR A 65 8.92 -5.96 7.42
N ARG A 66 8.81 -6.97 8.30
CA ARG A 66 8.58 -6.79 9.74
C ARG A 66 9.55 -5.81 10.42
N PRO A 67 10.87 -5.76 10.11
CA PRO A 67 11.76 -4.80 10.76
C PRO A 67 11.33 -3.33 10.59
N VAL A 68 10.63 -3.01 9.50
CA VAL A 68 10.08 -1.66 9.25
C VAL A 68 8.86 -1.38 10.12
N ARG A 69 8.04 -2.40 10.39
CA ARG A 69 6.78 -2.26 11.13
C ARG A 69 6.92 -2.44 12.64
N ALA A 70 7.91 -3.23 13.08
CA ALA A 70 8.15 -3.57 14.48
C ALA A 70 8.18 -2.38 15.47
N PRO A 71 8.60 -1.15 15.10
CA PRO A 71 8.50 0.00 16.00
C PRO A 71 7.06 0.46 16.29
N PHE A 72 6.10 0.17 15.40
CA PHE A 72 4.73 0.69 15.43
C PHE A 72 3.68 -0.39 15.70
N THR A 73 3.98 -1.64 15.35
CA THR A 73 3.05 -2.75 15.41
C THR A 73 3.58 -3.92 16.23
N GLU A 74 2.66 -4.73 16.73
CA GLU A 74 2.93 -6.02 17.38
C GLU A 74 2.25 -7.16 16.63
N GLU A 75 2.91 -8.31 16.60
CA GLU A 75 2.42 -9.50 15.92
C GLU A 75 1.33 -10.17 16.76
N THR A 76 0.20 -10.46 16.15
CA THR A 76 -0.96 -11.04 16.83
C THR A 76 -1.27 -12.44 16.34
N ASP A 77 -0.99 -12.76 15.07
CA ASP A 77 -1.27 -14.06 14.48
C ASP A 77 -0.41 -14.30 13.22
N THR A 78 -0.39 -15.54 12.76
CA THR A 78 0.10 -15.91 11.44
C THR A 78 -0.85 -15.42 10.34
N GLY A 79 -0.30 -14.97 9.22
CA GLY A 79 -1.06 -14.54 8.05
C GLY A 79 -1.15 -15.64 6.98
N GLY A 80 -1.34 -15.21 5.73
CA GLY A 80 -1.15 -16.09 4.58
C GLY A 80 0.31 -16.56 4.42
N PRO A 81 0.64 -17.29 3.34
CA PRO A 81 2.00 -17.77 3.10
C PRO A 81 3.02 -16.63 3.14
N GLY A 82 3.98 -16.69 4.06
CA GLY A 82 5.03 -15.68 4.24
C GLY A 82 4.54 -14.35 4.83
N GLU A 83 3.31 -14.30 5.35
CA GLU A 83 2.71 -13.12 5.96
C GLU A 83 2.49 -13.27 7.47
N VAL A 84 2.48 -12.15 8.17
CA VAL A 84 2.16 -12.02 9.59
C VAL A 84 1.03 -11.01 9.78
N MET A 85 0.17 -11.27 10.75
CA MET A 85 -0.88 -10.36 11.16
C MET A 85 -0.38 -9.53 12.34
N GLU A 86 -0.56 -8.23 12.23
CA GLU A 86 -0.06 -7.27 13.22
C GLU A 86 -1.14 -6.23 13.53
N GLN A 87 -1.07 -5.65 14.73
CA GLN A 87 -1.93 -4.55 15.17
C GLN A 87 -1.08 -3.38 15.72
N PRO A 88 -1.61 -2.15 15.75
CA PRO A 88 -0.92 -1.02 16.36
C PRO A 88 -0.58 -1.28 17.83
N LYS A 89 0.64 -0.96 18.26
CA LYS A 89 1.08 -1.11 19.67
C LYS A 89 0.42 -0.13 20.63
N GLU A 90 0.12 1.06 20.13
CA GLU A 90 -0.39 2.17 20.91
C GLU A 90 -1.88 2.30 20.63
N ASP A 91 -2.69 2.71 21.60
CA ASP A 91 -4.14 2.90 21.41
C ASP A 91 -4.51 4.26 20.78
N ALA A 92 -3.57 5.21 20.78
CA ALA A 92 -3.80 6.57 20.28
C ALA A 92 -2.51 7.30 19.86
N GLY A 93 -2.69 8.45 19.22
CA GLY A 93 -1.59 9.35 18.83
C GLY A 93 -0.92 8.95 17.52
N ILE A 94 0.17 9.64 17.19
CA ILE A 94 0.82 9.52 15.87
C ILE A 94 1.38 8.12 15.61
N ARG A 95 1.92 7.47 16.64
CA ARG A 95 2.43 6.09 16.55
C ARG A 95 1.31 5.10 16.24
N HIS A 96 0.13 5.27 16.85
CA HIS A 96 -1.06 4.48 16.51
C HIS A 96 -1.45 4.66 15.05
N SER A 97 -1.51 5.90 14.54
CA SER A 97 -1.84 6.14 13.13
C SER A 97 -0.83 5.52 12.16
N PHE A 98 0.47 5.55 12.47
CA PHE A 98 1.47 4.80 11.70
C PHE A 98 1.27 3.29 11.81
N GLY A 99 0.94 2.79 13.01
CA GLY A 99 0.59 1.39 13.22
C GLY A 99 -0.61 0.97 12.37
N GLU A 100 -1.69 1.76 12.33
CA GLU A 100 -2.88 1.50 11.51
C GLU A 100 -2.51 1.49 10.02
N LEU A 101 -1.74 2.48 9.56
CA LEU A 101 -1.30 2.58 8.17
C LEU A 101 -0.42 1.39 7.76
N LEU A 102 0.50 0.97 8.63
CA LEU A 102 1.47 -0.10 8.35
C LEU A 102 0.92 -1.51 8.62
N SER A 103 -0.23 -1.66 9.27
CA SER A 103 -0.89 -2.97 9.50
C SER A 103 -2.12 -3.20 8.61
N CYS A 104 -2.69 -2.14 8.03
CA CYS A 104 -3.87 -2.21 7.18
C CYS A 104 -3.52 -2.01 5.69
N PRO A 105 -3.60 -3.06 4.85
CA PRO A 105 -3.26 -2.97 3.43
C PRO A 105 -4.18 -2.00 2.67
N PHE A 106 -5.46 -1.92 3.03
CA PHE A 106 -6.41 -1.00 2.39
C PHE A 106 -6.10 0.47 2.69
N CYS A 107 -5.69 0.77 3.93
CA CYS A 107 -5.25 2.11 4.28
C CYS A 107 -3.98 2.48 3.51
N PHE A 108 -3.05 1.54 3.41
CA PHE A 108 -1.80 1.71 2.66
C PHE A 108 -2.04 1.84 1.14
N ASP A 109 -3.04 1.16 0.57
CA ASP A 109 -3.36 1.20 -0.86
C ASP A 109 -3.63 2.62 -1.37
N VAL A 110 -4.31 3.45 -0.57
CA VAL A 110 -4.58 4.86 -0.93
C VAL A 110 -3.27 5.62 -1.13
N TRP A 111 -2.29 5.39 -0.25
CA TRP A 111 -0.97 6.00 -0.34
C TRP A 111 -0.14 5.40 -1.48
N ALA A 112 -0.20 4.09 -1.68
CA ALA A 112 0.51 3.38 -2.75
C ALA A 112 0.04 3.86 -4.14
N VAL A 113 -1.27 3.89 -4.38
CA VAL A 113 -1.85 4.38 -5.65
C VAL A 113 -1.51 5.84 -5.87
N THR A 114 -1.57 6.67 -4.83
CA THR A 114 -1.20 8.08 -4.92
C THR A 114 0.28 8.24 -5.30
N ALA A 115 1.17 7.52 -4.63
CA ALA A 115 2.61 7.56 -4.92
C ALA A 115 2.93 7.08 -6.34
N LEU A 116 2.29 6.01 -6.81
CA LEU A 116 2.43 5.53 -8.19
C LEU A 116 1.90 6.55 -9.19
N THR A 117 0.75 7.17 -8.93
CA THR A 117 0.16 8.21 -9.80
C THR A 117 1.09 9.42 -9.91
N ILE A 118 1.60 9.90 -8.78
CA ILE A 118 2.60 10.98 -8.73
C ILE A 118 3.85 10.56 -9.49
N GLY A 119 4.36 9.34 -9.24
CA GLY A 119 5.52 8.79 -9.94
C GLY A 119 5.35 8.75 -11.45
N HIS A 120 4.17 8.39 -11.96
CA HIS A 120 3.89 8.41 -13.40
C HIS A 120 4.01 9.81 -14.03
N VAL A 121 3.77 10.87 -13.27
CA VAL A 121 3.93 12.26 -13.73
C VAL A 121 5.38 12.73 -13.59
N PHE A 122 6.02 12.44 -12.44
CA PHE A 122 7.31 13.01 -12.10
C PHE A 122 8.52 12.17 -12.55
N ALA A 123 8.40 10.84 -12.52
CA ALA A 123 9.46 9.87 -12.81
C ALA A 123 8.94 8.62 -13.56
N PRO A 124 8.31 8.78 -14.76
CA PRO A 124 7.52 7.74 -15.42
C PRO A 124 8.25 6.42 -15.66
N ARG A 125 9.55 6.46 -16.01
CA ARG A 125 10.34 5.25 -16.31
C ARG A 125 10.57 4.41 -15.06
N ALA A 126 10.97 5.05 -13.95
CA ALA A 126 11.21 4.36 -12.69
C ALA A 126 9.90 3.79 -12.13
N THR A 127 8.82 4.58 -12.18
CA THR A 127 7.51 4.14 -11.70
C THR A 127 6.96 2.97 -12.52
N ARG A 128 7.08 2.99 -13.85
CA ARG A 128 6.69 1.86 -14.69
C ARG A 128 7.47 0.59 -14.33
N LEU A 129 8.78 0.69 -14.14
CA LEU A 129 9.60 -0.45 -13.75
C LEU A 129 9.17 -1.05 -12.40
N VAL A 130 8.90 -0.21 -11.40
CA VAL A 130 8.43 -0.65 -10.09
C VAL A 130 7.03 -1.28 -10.19
N ALA A 131 6.10 -0.65 -10.92
CA ALA A 131 4.74 -1.15 -11.09
C ALA A 131 4.70 -2.48 -11.83
N ASP A 132 5.47 -2.60 -12.93
CA ASP A 132 5.60 -3.84 -13.68
C ASP A 132 6.23 -4.94 -12.80
N GLY A 133 7.27 -4.62 -12.04
CA GLY A 133 7.92 -5.56 -11.12
C GLY A 133 6.99 -6.06 -10.00
N MET A 134 6.24 -5.17 -9.37
CA MET A 134 5.27 -5.54 -8.33
C MET A 134 4.09 -6.35 -8.90
N THR A 135 3.67 -6.03 -10.13
CA THR A 135 2.63 -6.80 -10.85
C THR A 135 3.13 -8.20 -11.20
N ALA A 136 4.37 -8.32 -11.67
CA ALA A 136 5.00 -9.61 -11.95
C ALA A 136 5.11 -10.46 -10.66
N LEU A 137 5.48 -9.84 -9.54
CA LEU A 137 5.52 -10.51 -8.24
C LEU A 137 4.14 -10.99 -7.79
N ALA A 138 3.09 -10.19 -8.00
CA ALA A 138 1.71 -10.62 -7.74
C ALA A 138 1.34 -11.87 -8.56
N GLY A 139 1.74 -11.90 -9.84
CA GLY A 139 1.57 -13.06 -10.71
C GLY A 139 2.34 -14.29 -10.22
N ALA A 140 3.58 -14.11 -9.73
CA ALA A 140 4.39 -15.19 -9.18
C ALA A 140 3.74 -15.81 -7.93
N ASP A 141 3.25 -14.99 -7.00
CA ASP A 141 2.53 -15.48 -5.81
C ASP A 141 1.28 -16.26 -6.19
N PHE A 142 0.51 -15.75 -7.16
CA PHE A 142 -0.66 -16.46 -7.68
C PHE A 142 -0.29 -17.83 -8.26
N LEU A 143 0.80 -17.91 -9.02
CA LEU A 143 1.31 -19.16 -9.57
C LEU A 143 1.73 -20.14 -8.46
N HIS A 144 2.37 -19.67 -7.39
CA HIS A 144 2.70 -20.50 -6.24
C HIS A 144 1.45 -21.08 -5.57
N LEU A 145 0.40 -20.28 -5.36
CA LEU A 145 -0.87 -20.73 -4.80
C LEU A 145 -1.59 -21.73 -5.73
N ALA A 146 -1.59 -21.47 -7.03
CA ALA A 146 -2.17 -22.36 -8.03
C ALA A 146 -1.43 -23.70 -8.08
N TYR A 147 -0.10 -23.68 -8.01
CA TYR A 147 0.73 -24.88 -7.98
C TYR A 147 0.47 -25.71 -6.72
N ALA A 148 0.44 -25.08 -5.54
CA ALA A 148 0.13 -25.76 -4.29
C ALA A 148 -1.25 -26.45 -4.34
N LYS A 149 -2.25 -25.77 -4.92
CA LYS A 149 -3.58 -26.36 -5.13
C LYS A 149 -3.56 -27.52 -6.12
N ALA A 150 -2.79 -27.42 -7.19
CA ALA A 150 -2.64 -28.50 -8.18
C ALA A 150 -1.99 -29.75 -7.57
N GLN A 151 -0.99 -29.60 -6.69
CA GLN A 151 -0.38 -30.72 -5.97
C GLN A 151 -1.38 -31.43 -5.07
N GLN A 152 -2.16 -30.68 -4.28
CA GLN A 152 -3.20 -31.25 -3.41
C GLN A 152 -4.23 -32.10 -4.17
N LEU A 153 -4.56 -31.70 -5.41
CA LEU A 153 -5.48 -32.43 -6.27
C LEU A 153 -4.86 -33.67 -6.95
N ALA A 154 -3.54 -33.72 -7.07
CA ALA A 154 -2.84 -34.85 -7.67
C ALA A 154 -2.52 -35.95 -6.65
N GLU A 155 -2.42 -35.60 -5.37
CA GLU A 155 -2.14 -36.51 -4.26
C GLU A 155 -3.41 -37.08 -3.59
N GLY A 156 -4.59 -36.52 -3.88
CA GLY A 156 -5.88 -36.94 -3.36
C GLY A 156 -6.72 -37.71 -4.38
#